data_AF-A0A659SEM9-F1
#
_entry.id   AF-A0A659SEM9-F1
#
_cell.length_a   1.000
_cell.length_b   1.000
_cell.length_c   1.000
_cell.angle_alpha   90.00
_cell.angle_beta   90.00
_cell.angle_gamma   90.00
#
_symmetry.space_group_name_H-M   'P 1'
#
loop_
_entity.id
_entity.type
_entity.pdbx_description
1 polymer ?
#
loop_
_entity_poly.entity_id
_entity_poly.type
_entity_poly.pdbx_seq_one_letter_code
_entity_poly.pdbx_strand_id
1 'polypeptide(L)'
;PAPRHARPPSRAARAQGRDPELALLDTLLLLMSLNGDTNVASRGGADGLRWLQQQAAFLLQQGGIRTPDDLVYLHRFDQQCIERNLSPGGSAALLLVTCLWYTSPRPR
;
A
#
# COMPACT_ATOMS: atom_id res chain seq x y z
N PRO A 1 6.81 5.84 20.23
CA PRO A 1 6.78 6.12 18.77
C PRO A 1 5.41 5.74 18.17
N ALA A 2 4.57 6.74 17.89
CA ALA A 2 3.21 6.52 17.37
C ALA A 2 3.26 6.04 15.91
N PRO A 3 2.43 5.05 15.51
CA PRO A 3 2.36 4.61 14.13
C PRO A 3 1.80 5.76 13.29
N ARG A 4 2.59 6.25 12.33
CA ARG A 4 2.13 7.21 11.33
C ARG A 4 1.04 6.54 10.52
N HIS A 5 -0.21 6.90 10.82
CA HIS A 5 -1.41 6.46 10.10
C HIS A 5 -1.17 6.51 8.60
N ALA A 6 -1.49 5.40 7.92
CA ALA A 6 -1.51 5.35 6.47
C ALA A 6 -2.41 6.48 5.96
N ARG A 7 -1.80 7.53 5.43
CA ARG A 7 -2.53 8.74 5.03
C ARG A 7 -3.03 8.51 3.61
N PRO A 8 -4.34 8.36 3.38
CA PRO A 8 -4.86 8.28 2.02
C PRO A 8 -4.48 9.53 1.22
N PRO A 9 -4.57 9.49 -0.12
CA PRO A 9 -4.44 10.71 -0.93
C PRO A 9 -5.38 11.78 -0.37
N SER A 10 -4.81 12.86 0.16
CA SER A 10 -5.60 13.97 0.67
C SER A 10 -6.19 14.76 -0.50
N ARG A 11 -7.31 15.46 -0.30
CA ARG A 11 -7.76 16.52 -1.24
C ARG A 11 -6.65 17.52 -1.56
N ALA A 12 -5.67 17.71 -0.66
CA ALA A 12 -4.49 18.52 -0.90
C ALA A 12 -3.49 17.87 -1.90
N ALA A 13 -3.37 16.55 -1.97
CA ALA A 13 -2.62 15.87 -3.04
C ALA A 13 -3.28 16.06 -4.41
N ARG A 14 -4.63 16.11 -4.47
CA ARG A 14 -5.38 16.51 -5.68
C ARG A 14 -5.11 17.97 -6.06
N ALA A 15 -4.93 18.86 -5.08
CA ALA A 15 -4.55 20.25 -5.30
C ALA A 15 -3.10 20.44 -5.77
N GLN A 16 -2.24 19.43 -5.60
CA GLN A 16 -0.85 19.41 -6.08
C GLN A 16 -0.69 18.74 -7.45
N GLY A 17 -1.80 18.41 -8.14
CA GLY A 17 -1.76 17.80 -9.48
C GLY A 17 -1.28 16.36 -9.51
N ARG A 18 -1.18 15.70 -8.35
CA ARG A 18 -0.76 14.29 -8.29
C ARG A 18 -1.91 13.37 -8.67
N ASP A 19 -1.61 12.41 -9.52
CA ASP A 19 -2.57 11.40 -9.95
C ASP A 19 -3.11 10.64 -8.72
N PRO A 20 -4.45 10.66 -8.49
CA PRO A 20 -5.06 10.00 -7.35
C PRO A 20 -4.81 8.49 -7.33
N GLU A 21 -4.68 7.84 -8.48
CA GLU A 21 -4.43 6.41 -8.56
C GLU A 21 -3.03 6.06 -8.04
N LEU A 22 -2.01 6.81 -8.46
CA LEU A 22 -0.63 6.61 -7.98
C LEU A 22 -0.50 6.86 -6.47
N ALA A 23 -1.27 7.81 -5.93
CA ALA A 23 -1.31 8.05 -4.49
C ALA A 23 -2.01 6.91 -3.71
N LEU A 24 -2.98 6.21 -4.32
CA LEU A 24 -3.59 5.01 -3.74
C LEU A 24 -2.59 3.86 -3.70
N LEU A 25 -1.76 3.69 -4.74
CA LEU A 25 -0.70 2.68 -4.77
C LEU A 25 0.33 2.91 -3.64
N ASP A 26 0.74 4.15 -3.42
CA ASP A 26 1.57 4.54 -2.28
C ASP A 26 0.92 4.19 -0.93
N THR A 27 -0.39 4.44 -0.81
CA THR A 27 -1.14 4.13 0.42
C THR A 27 -1.21 2.63 0.63
N LEU A 28 -1.38 1.85 -0.44
CA LEU A 28 -1.34 0.40 -0.39
C LEU A 28 0.03 -0.12 0.07
N LEU A 29 1.12 0.38 -0.51
CA LEU A 29 2.48 0.03 -0.09
C LEU A 29 2.71 0.36 1.39
N LEU A 30 2.20 1.50 1.86
CA LEU A 30 2.30 1.88 3.26
C LEU A 30 1.54 0.90 4.16
N LEU A 31 0.33 0.51 3.77
CA LEU A 31 -0.44 -0.51 4.48
C LEU A 31 0.30 -1.86 4.49
N MET A 32 0.82 -2.31 3.35
CA MET A 32 1.59 -3.56 3.27
C MET A 32 2.86 -3.53 4.15
N SER A 33 3.49 -2.36 4.32
CA SER A 33 4.70 -2.20 5.14
C SER A 33 4.44 -2.27 6.66
N LEU A 34 3.20 -2.02 7.10
CA LEU A 34 2.83 -1.91 8.51
C LEU A 34 1.88 -3.01 8.98
N ASN A 35 1.04 -3.52 8.08
CA ASN A 35 -0.03 -4.44 8.42
C ASN A 35 0.52 -5.86 8.61
N GLY A 36 0.09 -6.52 9.68
CA GLY A 36 0.29 -7.95 9.87
C GLY A 36 -0.71 -8.75 9.04
N ASP A 37 -0.58 -8.69 7.70
CA ASP A 37 -1.53 -9.29 6.79
C ASP A 37 -1.62 -10.82 6.97
N THR A 38 -2.75 -11.29 7.50
CA THR A 38 -2.95 -12.71 7.82
C THR A 38 -3.06 -13.60 6.59
N ASN A 39 -3.45 -13.06 5.43
CA ASN A 39 -3.41 -13.80 4.17
C ASN A 39 -1.98 -14.08 3.73
N VAL A 40 -1.08 -13.14 4.00
CA VAL A 40 0.35 -13.30 3.72
C VAL A 40 0.98 -14.24 4.75
N ALA A 41 0.69 -14.04 6.04
CA ALA A 41 1.20 -14.89 7.10
C ALA A 41 0.74 -16.36 6.97
N SER A 42 -0.49 -16.61 6.52
CA SER A 42 -0.98 -17.98 6.32
C SER A 42 -0.31 -18.71 5.16
N ARG A 43 0.11 -18.00 4.11
CA ARG A 43 0.75 -18.59 2.92
C ARG A 43 2.27 -18.65 3.01
N GLY A 44 2.89 -17.56 3.48
CA GLY A 44 4.34 -17.38 3.52
C GLY A 44 4.95 -17.43 4.93
N GLY A 45 4.14 -17.64 5.97
CA GLY A 45 4.61 -17.60 7.35
C GLY A 45 5.08 -16.20 7.79
N ALA A 46 5.76 -16.16 8.94
CA ALA A 46 6.33 -14.92 9.46
C ALA A 46 7.41 -14.32 8.53
N ASP A 47 8.14 -15.17 7.81
CA ASP A 47 9.20 -14.72 6.90
C ASP A 47 8.62 -14.09 5.63
N GLY A 48 7.58 -14.67 5.05
CA GLY A 48 6.87 -14.08 3.91
C GLY A 48 6.24 -12.73 4.26
N LEU A 49 5.64 -12.62 5.46
CA LEU A 49 5.11 -11.35 5.95
C LEU A 49 6.21 -10.30 6.14
N ARG A 50 7.34 -10.68 6.76
CA ARG A 50 8.46 -9.78 6.97
C ARG A 50 9.08 -9.32 5.64
N TRP A 51 9.22 -10.25 4.70
CA TRP A 51 9.72 -9.94 3.37
C TRP A 51 8.80 -8.93 2.66
N LEU A 52 7.48 -9.15 2.66
CA LEU A 52 6.52 -8.23 2.06
C LEU A 52 6.64 -6.82 2.68
N GLN A 53 6.67 -6.76 4.01
CA GLN A 53 6.78 -5.48 4.73
C GLN A 53 8.06 -4.73 4.38
N GLN A 54 9.18 -5.43 4.29
CA GLN A 54 10.47 -4.86 3.91
C GLN A 54 10.49 -4.36 2.47
N GLN A 55 9.97 -5.15 1.51
CA GLN A 55 9.93 -4.73 0.11
C GLN A 55 9.02 -3.52 -0.10
N ALA A 56 7.85 -3.49 0.54
CA ALA A 56 6.94 -2.36 0.46
C ALA A 56 7.55 -1.09 1.07
N ALA A 57 8.22 -1.22 2.23
CA ALA A 57 8.96 -0.12 2.85
C ALA A 57 10.11 0.39 1.96
N PHE A 58 10.83 -0.53 1.31
CA PHE A 58 11.92 -0.17 0.40
C PHE A 58 11.41 0.66 -0.79
N LEU A 59 10.32 0.26 -1.44
CA LEU A 59 9.72 1.03 -2.53
C LEU A 59 9.31 2.44 -2.09
N LEU A 60 8.75 2.58 -0.88
CA LEU A 60 8.42 3.90 -0.32
C LEU A 60 9.67 4.75 -0.05
N GLN A 61 10.76 4.13 0.42
CA GLN A 61 12.03 4.81 0.65
C GLN A 61 12.71 5.27 -0.65
N GLN A 62 12.50 4.55 -1.76
CA GLN A 62 12.94 4.98 -3.10
C GLN A 62 12.12 6.14 -3.67
N GLY A 63 11.15 6.65 -2.92
CA GLY A 63 10.31 7.76 -3.32
C GLY A 63 8.90 7.34 -3.72
N GLY A 64 8.53 6.06 -3.60
CA GLY A 64 7.18 5.55 -3.91
C GLY A 64 6.79 5.70 -5.38
N ILE A 65 5.49 5.58 -5.67
CA ILE A 65 4.94 5.69 -7.02
C ILE A 65 4.53 7.14 -7.28
N ARG A 66 5.32 7.87 -8.06
CA ARG A 66 5.12 9.31 -8.33
C ARG A 66 4.63 9.57 -9.74
N THR A 67 5.11 8.77 -10.69
CA THR A 67 4.84 8.85 -12.12
C THR A 67 4.43 7.49 -12.67
N PRO A 68 3.82 7.41 -13.87
CA PRO A 68 3.52 6.14 -14.52
C PRO A 68 4.75 5.27 -14.77
N ASP A 69 5.93 5.87 -14.98
CA ASP A 69 7.17 5.12 -15.21
C ASP A 69 7.60 4.32 -13.97
N ASP A 70 7.22 4.76 -12.76
CA ASP A 70 7.50 4.06 -11.51
C ASP A 70 6.71 2.73 -11.37
N LEU A 71 5.66 2.54 -12.18
CA LEU A 71 4.84 1.31 -12.13
C LEU A 71 5.65 0.05 -12.45
N VAL A 72 6.77 0.18 -13.16
CA VAL A 72 7.67 -0.95 -13.41
C VAL A 72 8.19 -1.57 -12.11
N TYR A 73 8.46 -0.76 -11.08
CA TYR A 73 8.95 -1.25 -9.79
C TYR A 73 7.85 -1.96 -9.02
N LEU A 74 6.63 -1.42 -9.07
CA LEU A 74 5.46 -2.05 -8.46
C LEU A 74 5.13 -3.38 -9.15
N HIS A 75 5.18 -3.43 -10.49
CA HIS A 75 4.94 -4.66 -11.23
C HIS A 75 5.97 -5.74 -10.89
N ARG A 76 7.26 -5.37 -10.79
CA ARG A 76 8.30 -6.31 -10.33
C ARG A 76 8.01 -6.84 -8.92
N PHE A 77 7.60 -5.97 -8.01
CA PHE A 77 7.25 -6.38 -6.65
C PHE A 77 6.02 -7.31 -6.63
N ASP A 78 5.00 -7.03 -7.45
CA ASP A 78 3.83 -7.89 -7.62
C ASP A 78 4.20 -9.28 -8.15
N GLN A 79 5.06 -9.35 -9.18
CA GLN A 79 5.58 -10.62 -9.68
C GLN A 79 6.33 -11.41 -8.61
N GLN A 80 7.16 -10.74 -7.80
CA GLN A 80 7.86 -11.39 -6.69
C GLN A 80 6.90 -11.91 -5.61
N CYS A 81 5.77 -11.22 -5.37
CA CYS A 81 4.70 -11.68 -4.50
C CYS A 81 4.06 -12.96 -5.07
N ILE A 82 3.75 -12.98 -6.36
CA ILE A 82 3.17 -14.14 -7.06
C ILE A 82 4.09 -15.36 -6.97
N GLU A 83 5.38 -15.19 -7.29
CA GLU A 83 6.40 -16.25 -7.19
C GLU A 83 6.49 -16.86 -5.79
N ARG A 84 6.28 -16.03 -4.76
CA ARG A 84 6.30 -16.44 -3.34
C ARG A 84 4.92 -16.87 -2.82
N ASN A 85 3.89 -16.89 -3.67
CA ASN A 85 2.51 -17.16 -3.30
C ASN A 85 2.01 -16.25 -2.14
N LEU A 86 2.42 -14.98 -2.15
CA LEU A 86 2.02 -13.99 -1.15
C LEU A 86 0.89 -13.13 -1.71
N SER A 87 -0.26 -13.13 -1.02
CA SER A 87 -1.40 -12.30 -1.40
C SER A 87 -1.73 -11.32 -0.28
N PRO A 88 -1.43 -10.02 -0.43
CA PRO A 88 -1.67 -8.99 0.58
C PRO A 88 -3.13 -8.51 0.60
N GLY A 89 -4.07 -9.45 0.70
CA GLY A 89 -5.50 -9.19 0.66
C GLY A 89 -6.02 -8.39 1.86
N GLY A 90 -5.42 -8.57 3.04
CA GLY A 90 -5.80 -7.78 4.22
C GLY A 90 -5.44 -6.30 4.06
N SER A 91 -4.28 -6.02 3.48
CA SER A 91 -3.81 -4.67 3.17
C SER A 91 -4.68 -3.99 2.10
N ALA A 92 -5.10 -4.75 1.07
CA ALA A 92 -6.04 -4.27 0.07
C ALA A 92 -7.42 -3.93 0.66
N ALA A 93 -7.93 -4.76 1.58
CA ALA A 93 -9.19 -4.49 2.28
C ALA A 93 -9.11 -3.22 3.14
N LEU A 94 -7.99 -3.00 3.85
CA LEU A 94 -7.76 -1.78 4.62
C LEU A 94 -7.72 -0.53 3.72
N LEU A 95 -7.13 -0.63 2.53
CA LEU A 95 -7.15 0.47 1.56
C LEU A 95 -8.59 0.79 1.15
N LEU A 96 -9.39 -0.22 0.83
CA LEU A 96 -10.79 -0.09 0.46
C LEU A 96 -11.61 0.63 1.55
N VAL A 97 -11.47 0.20 2.80
CA VAL A 97 -12.13 0.85 3.95
C VAL A 97 -11.66 2.28 4.10
N THR A 98 -10.35 2.54 4.00
CA THR A 98 -9.79 3.89 4.11
C THR A 98 -10.33 4.81 3.01
N CYS A 99 -10.42 4.31 1.77
CA CYS A 99 -11.00 5.04 0.65
C CYS A 99 -12.47 5.36 0.90
N LEU A 100 -13.27 4.35 1.27
CA LEU A 100 -14.69 4.50 1.55
C LEU A 100 -14.94 5.54 2.65
N TRP A 101 -14.20 5.47 3.75
CA TRP A 101 -14.29 6.44 4.84
C TRP A 101 -13.95 7.87 4.40
N TYR A 102 -12.99 8.02 3.49
CA TYR A 102 -12.58 9.33 3.01
C TYR A 102 -13.53 9.92 1.96
N THR A 103 -14.14 9.07 1.13
CA THR A 103 -15.07 9.48 0.07
C THR A 103 -16.51 9.60 0.54
N SER A 104 -16.86 8.99 1.68
CA SER A 104 -18.20 9.07 2.25
C SER A 104 -18.49 10.47 2.76
N PRO A 105 -19.65 11.07 2.44
CA PRO A 105 -20.06 12.33 3.02
C PRO A 105 -20.22 12.14 4.54
N ARG A 106 -19.56 12.99 5.33
CA ARG A 106 -19.76 12.97 6.79
C ARG A 106 -21.17 13.46 7.08
N PRO A 107 -21.92 12.79 7.99
CA PRO A 107 -23.17 13.37 8.48
C PRO A 107 -22.87 14.74 9.09
N ARG A 108 -23.72 15.72 8.76
CA ARG A 108 -23.66 17.07 9.32
C ARG A 108 -23.93 17.05 10.81
#